data_AF-B9Z773-F1
#
_entry.id   AF-B9Z773-F1
#
_cell.length_a   1.000
_cell.length_b   1.000
_cell.length_c   1.000
_cell.angle_alpha   90.00
_cell.angle_beta   90.00
_cell.angle_gamma   90.00
#
_symmetry.space_group_name_H-M   'P 1'
#
loop_
_entity.id
_entity.type
_entity.pdbx_description
1 polymer ?
#
loop_
_entity_poly.entity_id
_entity_poly.type
_entity_poly.pdbx_seq_one_letter_code
_entity_poly.pdbx_strand_id
1 'polypeptide(L)'
;MIAFADDTPLAAILAEVFRFGAGESCGKCTPCQRGTPQLAAMFEAAMAGGRIEPGRCADLLDALGAASLCGHGRGLAEFARAVQTHFPEEWKACFS
;
A
#
# COMPACT_ATOMS: atom_id res chain seq x y z
N MET A 1 16.52 10.56 5.52
CA MET A 1 15.46 11.20 4.73
C MET A 1 15.54 10.65 3.32
N ILE A 2 14.42 10.17 2.77
CA ILE A 2 14.31 9.72 1.38
C ILE A 2 13.49 10.80 0.66
N ALA A 3 13.98 11.26 -0.49
CA ALA A 3 13.29 12.24 -1.33
C ALA A 3 13.01 11.60 -2.70
N PHE A 4 11.87 11.93 -3.27
CA PHE A 4 11.46 11.51 -4.61
C PHE A 4 11.38 12.74 -5.51
N ALA A 5 11.69 12.55 -6.79
CA ALA A 5 11.52 13.61 -7.78
C ALA A 5 10.04 13.73 -8.19
N ASP A 6 9.65 14.91 -8.69
CA ASP A 6 8.26 15.21 -9.08
C ASP A 6 7.74 14.30 -10.20
N ASP A 7 8.64 13.70 -10.98
CA ASP A 7 8.33 12.77 -12.07
C ASP A 7 8.31 11.30 -11.62
N THR A 8 8.50 11.02 -10.33
CA THR A 8 8.42 9.65 -9.79
C THR A 8 6.96 9.24 -9.61
N PRO A 9 6.45 8.19 -10.31
CA PRO A 9 5.07 7.79 -10.18
C PRO A 9 4.76 7.28 -8.77
N LEU A 10 3.74 7.85 -8.12
CA LEU A 10 3.38 7.46 -6.75
C LEU A 10 2.93 6.00 -6.63
N ALA A 11 2.28 5.48 -7.67
CA ALA A 11 1.93 4.07 -7.78
C ALA A 11 3.16 3.15 -7.75
N ALA A 12 4.31 3.58 -8.31
CA ALA A 12 5.56 2.82 -8.27
C ALA A 12 6.13 2.77 -6.85
N ILE A 13 6.05 3.89 -6.12
CA ILE A 13 6.49 3.98 -4.72
C ILE A 13 5.61 3.07 -3.85
N LEU A 14 4.28 3.14 -4.00
CA LEU A 14 3.34 2.27 -3.30
C LEU A 14 3.62 0.79 -3.58
N ALA A 15 3.76 0.41 -4.85
CA ALA A 15 4.06 -0.96 -5.25
C ALA A 15 5.34 -1.47 -4.58
N GLU A 16 6.43 -0.70 -4.63
CA GLU A 16 7.70 -1.10 -4.04
C GLU A 16 7.64 -1.21 -2.50
N VAL A 17 7.02 -0.25 -1.82
CA VAL A 17 6.87 -0.28 -0.35
C VAL A 17 6.04 -1.48 0.09
N PHE A 18 4.94 -1.79 -0.60
CA PHE A 18 4.11 -2.95 -0.27
C PHE A 18 4.80 -4.27 -0.63
N ARG A 19 5.54 -4.34 -1.75
CA ARG A 19 6.34 -5.51 -2.13
C ARG A 19 7.41 -5.81 -1.10
N PHE A 20 8.16 -4.79 -0.66
CA PHE A 20 9.14 -4.91 0.43
C PHE A 20 8.45 -5.31 1.75
N GLY A 21 7.36 -4.64 2.11
CA GLY A 21 6.61 -4.93 3.34
C GLY A 21 6.07 -6.36 3.39
N ALA A 22 5.70 -6.93 2.24
CA ALA A 22 5.28 -8.31 2.12
C ALA A 22 6.44 -9.29 2.38
N GLY A 23 7.63 -9.01 1.82
CA GLY A 23 8.84 -9.80 2.03
C GLY A 23 9.34 -9.79 3.47
N GLU A 24 9.21 -8.66 4.17
CA GLU A 24 9.66 -8.48 5.56
C GLU A 24 8.60 -8.87 6.61
N SER A 25 7.46 -9.40 6.19
CA SER A 25 6.43 -9.85 7.14
C SER A 25 6.93 -11.02 7.98
N CYS A 26 6.91 -10.88 9.31
CA CYS A 26 7.21 -12.00 10.22
C CYS A 26 6.13 -13.10 10.25
N GLY A 27 5.02 -12.92 9.55
CA GLY A 27 3.96 -13.92 9.42
C GLY A 27 3.01 -14.07 10.62
N LYS A 28 3.18 -13.33 11.71
CA LYS A 28 2.41 -13.52 12.97
C LYS A 28 0.98 -13.00 12.95
N CYS A 29 0.64 -12.06 12.08
CA CYS A 29 -0.72 -11.52 11.98
C CYS A 29 -1.24 -11.61 10.54
N THR A 30 -2.45 -12.16 10.40
CA THR A 30 -3.12 -12.38 9.12
C THR A 30 -3.16 -11.15 8.20
N PRO A 31 -3.55 -9.94 8.67
CA PRO A 31 -3.61 -8.78 7.78
C PRO A 31 -2.24 -8.43 7.19
N CYS A 32 -1.16 -8.54 7.95
CA CYS A 32 0.19 -8.31 7.43
C CYS A 32 0.70 -9.46 6.56
N GLN A 33 0.52 -10.72 6.99
CA GLN A 33 1.02 -11.88 6.23
C GLN A 33 0.32 -12.05 4.89
N ARG A 34 -1.00 -11.83 4.84
CA ARG A 34 -1.82 -12.11 3.65
C ARG A 34 -2.34 -10.86 2.96
N GLY A 35 -2.50 -9.74 3.67
CA GLY A 35 -3.01 -8.51 3.09
C GLY A 35 -1.93 -7.70 2.38
N THR A 36 -0.72 -7.61 2.96
CA THR A 36 0.39 -6.87 2.34
C THR A 36 0.77 -7.37 0.94
N PRO A 37 0.86 -8.69 0.67
CA PRO A 37 1.07 -9.19 -0.70
C PRO A 37 -0.06 -8.85 -1.68
N GLN A 38 -1.31 -8.78 -1.20
CA GLN A 38 -2.44 -8.39 -2.05
C GLN A 38 -2.37 -6.91 -2.42
N LEU A 39 -2.02 -6.05 -1.47
CA LEU A 39 -1.79 -4.62 -1.72
C LEU A 39 -0.63 -4.41 -2.71
N ALA A 40 0.47 -5.16 -2.56
CA ALA A 40 1.58 -5.14 -3.51
C ALA A 40 1.10 -5.45 -4.94
N ALA A 41 0.40 -6.58 -5.11
CA ALA A 41 -0.14 -6.98 -6.41
C ALA A 41 -1.14 -5.96 -7.00
N MET A 42 -1.94 -5.29 -6.15
CA MET A 42 -2.85 -4.24 -6.60
C MET A 42 -2.10 -3.04 -7.18
N PHE A 43 -1.10 -2.52 -6.48
CA PHE A 43 -0.33 -1.35 -6.94
C PHE A 43 0.61 -1.70 -8.11
N GLU A 44 1.15 -2.92 -8.16
CA GLU A 44 1.85 -3.44 -9.34
C GLU A 44 0.92 -3.50 -10.56
N ALA A 45 -0.33 -3.95 -10.38
CA ALA A 45 -1.31 -3.97 -11.46
C ALA A 45 -1.65 -2.55 -11.94
N ALA A 46 -1.82 -1.58 -11.04
CA ALA A 46 -2.06 -0.18 -11.41
C ALA A 46 -0.93 0.40 -12.28
N MET A 47 0.33 0.07 -11.97
CA MET A 47 1.47 0.44 -12.81
C MET A 47 1.42 -0.13 -14.23
N ALA A 48 0.75 -1.27 -14.41
CA ALA A 48 0.55 -1.91 -15.71
C ALA A 48 -0.77 -1.49 -16.41
N GLY A 49 -1.48 -0.47 -15.89
CA GLY A 49 -2.79 -0.04 -16.41
C GLY A 49 -3.96 -0.92 -15.99
N GLY A 50 -3.77 -1.78 -14.98
CA GLY A 50 -4.81 -2.56 -14.34
C GLY A 50 -5.65 -1.73 -13.36
N ARG A 51 -6.83 -2.24 -13.00
CA ARG A 51 -7.78 -1.54 -12.12
C ARG A 51 -7.71 -2.10 -10.71
N ILE A 52 -7.56 -1.22 -9.72
CA ILE A 52 -7.70 -1.57 -8.30
C ILE A 52 -9.16 -1.40 -7.91
N GLU A 53 -9.71 -2.38 -7.19
CA GLU A 53 -11.03 -2.25 -6.56
C GLU A 53 -10.88 -1.41 -5.27
N PRO A 54 -11.44 -0.18 -5.20
CA PRO A 54 -11.18 0.74 -4.09
C PRO A 54 -11.61 0.21 -2.72
N GLY A 55 -12.76 -0.47 -2.65
CA GLY A 55 -13.31 -1.01 -1.41
C GLY A 55 -12.38 -2.04 -0.77
N ARG A 56 -11.91 -3.00 -1.56
CA ARG A 56 -10.97 -4.04 -1.12
C ARG A 56 -9.62 -3.45 -0.73
N CYS A 57 -9.14 -2.43 -1.44
CA CYS A 57 -7.93 -1.73 -1.03
C CYS A 57 -8.11 -1.09 0.36
N ALA A 58 -9.22 -0.37 0.57
CA ALA A 58 -9.55 0.26 1.84
C ALA A 58 -9.68 -0.78 2.98
N ASP A 59 -10.41 -1.88 2.75
CA ASP A 59 -10.59 -2.96 3.73
C ASP A 59 -9.25 -3.57 4.17
N LEU A 60 -8.33 -3.78 3.22
CA LEU A 60 -7.00 -4.31 3.51
C LEU A 60 -6.17 -3.31 4.34
N LEU A 61 -6.21 -2.02 4.00
CA LEU A 61 -5.51 -0.97 4.75
C LEU A 61 -6.08 -0.81 6.17
N ASP A 62 -7.40 -0.89 6.33
CA ASP A 62 -8.06 -0.85 7.63
C ASP A 62 -7.69 -2.07 8.48
N ALA A 63 -7.68 -3.26 7.89
CA ALA A 63 -7.23 -4.48 8.56
C ALA A 63 -5.74 -4.40 8.96
N LEU A 64 -4.87 -3.87 8.10
CA LEU A 64 -3.46 -3.64 8.44
C LEU A 64 -3.33 -2.68 9.63
N GLY A 65 -4.03 -1.55 9.60
CA GLY A 65 -3.95 -0.54 10.66
C GLY A 65 -4.52 -1.02 11.99
N ALA A 66 -5.69 -1.67 11.98
CA ALA A 66 -6.41 -2.03 13.19
C ALA A 66 -5.94 -3.36 13.82
N ALA A 67 -5.54 -4.35 13.00
CA ALA A 67 -5.33 -5.72 13.46
C ALA A 67 -3.86 -6.21 13.34
N SER A 68 -2.93 -5.36 12.90
CA SER A 68 -1.50 -5.71 12.97
C SER A 68 -0.95 -5.63 14.40
N LEU A 69 -0.19 -6.65 14.79
CA LEU A 69 0.36 -6.80 16.14
C LEU A 69 1.58 -5.92 16.42
N CYS A 70 2.24 -5.38 15.39
CA CYS A 70 3.45 -4.57 15.53
C CYS A 70 3.45 -3.37 14.57
N GLY A 71 4.45 -2.50 14.72
CA GLY A 71 4.60 -1.27 13.93
C GLY A 71 4.82 -1.50 12.44
N HIS A 72 5.28 -2.69 12.01
CA HIS A 72 5.47 -3.00 10.59
C HIS A 72 4.16 -2.94 9.80
N GLY A 73 3.16 -3.71 10.22
CA GLY A 73 1.87 -3.74 9.54
C GLY A 73 1.07 -2.44 9.72
N ARG A 74 1.13 -1.81 10.91
CA ARG A 74 0.46 -0.53 11.15
C ARG A 74 1.08 0.61 10.33
N GLY A 75 2.41 0.66 10.27
CA GLY A 75 3.15 1.67 9.51
C GLY A 75 2.91 1.60 8.01
N LEU A 76 2.71 0.40 7.45
CA LEU A 76 2.31 0.24 6.04
C LEU A 76 0.93 0.86 5.76
N ALA A 77 -0.04 0.72 6.67
CA ALA A 77 -1.34 1.38 6.54
C ALA A 77 -1.23 2.90 6.69
N GLU A 78 -0.45 3.37 7.68
CA GLU A 78 -0.20 4.80 7.90
C GLU A 78 0.48 5.45 6.69
N PHE A 79 1.45 4.77 6.07
CA PHE A 79 2.11 5.22 4.86
C PHE A 79 1.11 5.43 3.70
N ALA A 80 0.26 4.43 3.42
CA ALA A 80 -0.73 4.58 2.34
C ALA A 80 -1.78 5.65 2.65
N ARG A 81 -2.20 5.79 3.90
CA ARG A 81 -3.13 6.86 4.32
C ARG A 81 -2.49 8.24 4.22
N ALA A 82 -1.20 8.38 4.50
CA ALA A 82 -0.47 9.62 4.29
C ALA A 82 -0.42 9.97 2.81
N VAL A 83 -0.17 8.98 1.94
CA VAL A 83 -0.26 9.15 0.48
C VAL A 83 -1.67 9.62 0.07
N GLN A 84 -2.72 8.94 0.52
CA GLN A 84 -4.11 9.34 0.25
C GLN A 84 -4.43 10.77 0.71
N THR A 85 -3.89 11.17 1.86
CA THR A 85 -4.15 12.49 2.46
C THR A 85 -3.42 13.62 1.75
N HIS A 86 -2.16 13.38 1.38
CA HIS A 86 -1.27 14.44 0.86
C HIS A 86 -1.16 14.46 -0.66
N PHE A 87 -1.48 13.35 -1.34
CA PHE A 87 -1.45 13.20 -2.81
C PHE A 87 -2.77 12.59 -3.31
N PRO A 88 -3.92 13.25 -3.06
CA PRO A 88 -5.23 12.68 -3.31
C PRO A 88 -5.52 12.44 -4.80
N GLU A 89 -4.93 13.22 -5.70
CA GLU A 89 -5.17 13.08 -7.15
C GLU A 89 -4.39 11.89 -7.72
N GLU A 90 -3.13 11.73 -7.33
CA GLU A 90 -2.29 10.58 -7.67
C GLU A 90 -2.82 9.29 -7.03
N TRP A 91 -3.34 9.37 -5.81
CA TRP A 91 -4.05 8.27 -5.18
C TRP A 91 -5.26 7.83 -6.01
N LYS A 92 -6.15 8.77 -6.40
CA LYS A 92 -7.31 8.46 -7.24
C LYS A 92 -6.92 7.85 -8.59
N ALA A 93 -5.82 8.33 -9.19
CA ALA A 93 -5.31 7.80 -10.45
C ALA A 93 -4.90 6.32 -10.38
N CYS A 94 -4.62 5.78 -9.19
CA CYS A 94 -4.36 4.35 -9.00
C CYS A 94 -5.62 3.46 -9.19
N PHE A 95 -6.82 4.05 -9.19
CA PHE A 95 -8.10 3.32 -9.24
C PHE A 95 -8.89 3.55 -10.54
N SER A 96 -8.45 4.47 -11.39
CA SER A 96 -9.14 4.84 -12.64
C SER A 96 -8.96 3.82 -13.75
#